data_AF-A0A949CPL4-F1
#
_entry.id   AF-A0A949CPL4-F1
#
_cell.length_a   1.000
_cell.length_b   1.000
_cell.length_c   1.000
_cell.angle_alpha   90.00
_cell.angle_beta   90.00
_cell.angle_gamma   90.00
#
_symmetry.space_group_name_H-M   'P 1'
#
loop_
_entity.id
_entity.type
_entity.pdbx_description
1 polymer ?
#
loop_
_entity_poly.entity_id
_entity_poly.type
_entity_poly.pdbx_seq_one_letter_code
_entity_poly.pdbx_strand_id
1 'polypeptide(L)'
;MNPGYGNENKLAPVGPIDRLIPILSIQDLDSKPLAVLASFSTHYAGAQALSSDYFGVVCNRLAKELRPDAPQEFVGFMANATSGNANCIDFSKPREAFTHIDVGNYVADRILSAIPQVQYSVPDSLDIAFDSFDAKVRMPSPKEVLEAKQWIEKNLQDRLPKNTQENYARETVLLSELPPTRRFNVQAFRIGDSVIAANPCESYCESGLKIRQSSPFAWTMNIGLANGHCGYIPPPEMFQLGGYTTWRCRTSCLEEFAEPKMVDAISRLLASLGERRPAKPVAANSKSSLRSPLTPRESLNTFQLEEGFEIQLVAAEPQVVDPISIQIDKQQRIWAVEMRDYPSGLMEPRSRVVILRDLDRDGYYETSSVFADKLRFATGVQPWLDGALVTVEGKLVFLRDTDGDLRADREEVWLDGFSTGNPQLRANHPTITSDGWLTIASGLRGGKIFGSQGSHWEGQTADLTGSDVRVHLFRRDLQAISGPSQFGLAFDDVGRRYGCSNRVPCFEVLAEKNDINLSP
;
A
#
# COMPACT_ATOMS: atom_id res chain seq x y z
N MET A 1 15.30 -31.49 -0.64
CA MET A 1 14.07 -30.90 -0.07
C MET A 1 12.85 -31.64 -0.63
N ASN A 2 11.83 -31.93 0.18
CA ASN A 2 10.57 -32.59 -0.22
C ASN A 2 10.72 -33.87 -1.08
N PRO A 3 11.37 -34.93 -0.58
CA PRO A 3 11.66 -36.13 -1.39
C PRO A 3 10.41 -36.96 -1.77
N GLY A 4 9.24 -36.66 -1.21
CA GLY A 4 8.05 -37.50 -1.33
C GLY A 4 8.04 -38.64 -0.30
N TYR A 5 6.85 -39.19 -0.04
CA TYR A 5 6.68 -40.31 0.89
C TYR A 5 7.29 -41.60 0.33
N GLY A 6 7.94 -42.37 1.20
CA GLY A 6 8.50 -43.69 0.84
C GLY A 6 9.69 -43.64 -0.14
N ASN A 7 10.24 -42.47 -0.43
CA ASN A 7 11.40 -42.37 -1.32
C ASN A 7 12.63 -43.02 -0.68
N GLU A 8 13.11 -44.12 -1.27
CA GLU A 8 14.27 -44.89 -0.80
C GLU A 8 15.57 -44.10 -0.85
N ASN A 9 15.63 -43.04 -1.66
CA ASN A 9 16.80 -42.17 -1.80
C ASN A 9 16.82 -41.02 -0.77
N LYS A 10 15.88 -40.97 0.18
CA LYS A 10 15.93 -39.95 1.25
C LYS A 10 17.09 -40.27 2.20
N LEU A 11 17.97 -39.29 2.42
CA LEU A 11 19.15 -39.46 3.27
C LEU A 11 18.92 -38.88 4.67
N ALA A 12 18.76 -37.56 4.77
CA ALA A 12 18.55 -36.84 6.03
C ALA A 12 17.85 -35.49 5.78
N PRO A 13 17.28 -34.85 6.81
CA PRO A 13 16.89 -33.44 6.75
C PRO A 13 18.09 -32.55 6.39
N VAL A 14 17.87 -31.54 5.53
CA VAL A 14 18.94 -30.70 4.98
C VAL A 14 19.17 -29.39 5.75
N GLY A 15 18.35 -29.09 6.77
CA GLY A 15 18.42 -27.86 7.54
C GLY A 15 17.76 -27.99 8.93
N PRO A 16 17.95 -27.00 9.83
CA PRO A 16 17.28 -26.94 11.11
C PRO A 16 15.80 -26.59 10.96
N ILE A 17 15.04 -26.78 12.03
CA ILE A 17 13.62 -26.43 12.11
C ILE A 17 13.48 -25.23 13.05
N ASP A 18 12.91 -24.12 12.56
CA ASP A 18 12.48 -23.03 13.45
C ASP A 18 11.18 -23.43 14.15
N ARG A 19 11.28 -23.69 15.46
CA ARG A 19 10.16 -24.17 16.29
C ARG A 19 9.41 -23.04 16.99
N LEU A 20 9.85 -21.79 16.82
CA LEU A 20 9.25 -20.65 17.51
C LEU A 20 8.04 -20.12 16.72
N ILE A 21 7.01 -19.73 17.47
CA ILE A 21 5.88 -18.93 16.98
C ILE A 21 5.93 -17.64 17.80
N PRO A 22 6.63 -16.59 17.33
CA PRO A 22 6.59 -15.29 17.97
C PRO A 22 5.16 -14.75 17.96
N ILE A 23 4.73 -14.14 19.06
CA ILE A 23 3.38 -13.62 19.25
C ILE A 23 3.48 -12.18 19.77
N LEU A 24 2.79 -11.26 19.11
CA LEU A 24 2.51 -9.91 19.58
C LEU A 24 1.01 -9.79 19.84
N SER A 25 0.61 -9.64 21.10
CA SER A 25 -0.79 -9.46 21.50
C SER A 25 -1.06 -8.01 21.88
N ILE A 26 -2.17 -7.47 21.41
CA ILE A 26 -2.61 -6.09 21.65
C ILE A 26 -3.97 -6.14 22.34
N GLN A 27 -4.10 -5.38 23.42
CA GLN A 27 -5.34 -5.19 24.17
C GLN A 27 -5.55 -3.70 24.46
N ASP A 28 -6.80 -3.31 24.76
CA ASP A 28 -7.08 -1.97 25.26
C ASP A 28 -6.64 -1.81 26.74
N LEU A 29 -6.85 -0.60 27.29
CA LEU A 29 -6.50 -0.29 28.67
C LEU A 29 -7.33 -1.06 29.70
N ASP A 30 -8.48 -1.60 29.30
CA ASP A 30 -9.37 -2.42 30.12
C ASP A 30 -9.09 -3.92 29.95
N SER A 31 -7.94 -4.27 29.35
CA SER A 31 -7.50 -5.64 29.07
C SER A 31 -8.40 -6.41 28.10
N LYS A 32 -9.17 -5.71 27.26
CA LYS A 32 -9.96 -6.34 26.19
C LYS A 32 -9.05 -6.67 25.01
N PRO A 33 -8.98 -7.93 24.55
CA PRO A 33 -8.17 -8.31 23.40
C PRO A 33 -8.64 -7.60 22.12
N LEU A 34 -7.70 -6.98 21.40
CA LEU A 34 -7.96 -6.27 20.15
C LEU A 34 -7.34 -6.99 18.95
N ALA A 35 -6.10 -7.46 19.09
CA ALA A 35 -5.41 -8.14 18.00
C ALA A 35 -4.33 -9.09 18.49
N VAL A 36 -4.01 -10.08 17.65
CA VAL A 36 -2.82 -10.93 17.81
C VAL A 36 -2.14 -11.06 16.45
N LEU A 37 -0.85 -10.72 16.39
CA LEU A 37 0.04 -11.00 15.28
C LEU A 37 0.97 -12.15 15.65
N ALA A 38 1.03 -13.17 14.80
CA ALA A 38 1.98 -14.26 14.90
C ALA A 38 2.64 -14.56 13.56
N SER A 39 3.81 -15.19 13.58
CA SER A 39 4.43 -15.75 12.38
C SER A 39 4.89 -17.18 12.60
N PHE A 40 4.83 -18.01 11.55
CA PHE A 40 5.22 -19.43 11.62
C PHE A 40 5.95 -19.86 10.35
N SER A 41 7.02 -20.62 10.54
CA SER A 41 7.92 -21.06 9.47
C SER A 41 7.43 -22.39 8.88
N THR A 42 6.33 -22.37 8.12
CA THR A 42 5.88 -23.51 7.32
C THR A 42 5.30 -23.05 6.00
N HIS A 43 5.53 -23.83 4.94
CA HIS A 43 4.86 -23.60 3.67
C HIS A 43 3.34 -23.81 3.80
N TYR A 44 2.60 -23.30 2.81
CA TYR A 44 1.15 -23.44 2.70
C TYR A 44 0.75 -24.92 2.81
N ALA A 45 -0.33 -25.19 3.54
CA ALA A 45 -0.80 -26.56 3.76
C ALA A 45 -1.61 -27.10 2.58
N GLY A 46 -2.13 -26.20 1.74
CA GLY A 46 -2.91 -26.50 0.55
C GLY A 46 -4.42 -26.48 0.85
N ALA A 47 -5.14 -25.71 0.03
CA ALA A 47 -6.58 -25.62 0.04
C ALA A 47 -7.14 -25.67 -1.39
N GLN A 48 -8.39 -26.10 -1.54
CA GLN A 48 -9.12 -26.00 -2.81
C GLN A 48 -9.79 -24.62 -2.93
N ALA A 49 -9.97 -24.13 -4.16
CA ALA A 49 -10.61 -22.84 -4.50
C ALA A 49 -9.93 -21.59 -3.88
N LEU A 50 -10.61 -20.44 -3.92
CA LEU A 50 -10.16 -19.18 -3.30
C LEU A 50 -10.17 -19.36 -1.76
N SER A 51 -8.98 -19.49 -1.17
CA SER A 51 -8.80 -19.76 0.26
C SER A 51 -7.57 -19.04 0.80
N SER A 52 -7.64 -18.62 2.07
CA SER A 52 -6.51 -18.09 2.85
C SER A 52 -5.69 -19.18 3.53
N ASP A 53 -5.90 -20.45 3.17
CA ASP A 53 -5.18 -21.61 3.68
C ASP A 53 -5.26 -21.69 5.23
N TYR A 54 -4.25 -22.27 5.90
CA TYR A 54 -4.24 -22.40 7.34
C TYR A 54 -4.20 -21.03 8.07
N PHE A 55 -3.71 -19.98 7.41
CA PHE A 55 -3.61 -18.63 7.96
C PHE A 55 -4.99 -18.10 8.38
N GLY A 56 -5.99 -18.20 7.49
CA GLY A 56 -7.36 -17.77 7.79
C GLY A 56 -8.02 -18.58 8.89
N VAL A 57 -7.72 -19.88 8.97
CA VAL A 57 -8.19 -20.75 10.05
C VAL A 57 -7.66 -20.27 11.40
N VAL A 58 -6.36 -19.94 11.48
CA VAL A 58 -5.75 -19.36 12.69
C VAL A 58 -6.45 -18.05 13.07
N CYS A 59 -6.55 -17.10 12.15
CA CYS A 59 -7.15 -15.79 12.42
C CYS A 59 -8.59 -15.91 12.95
N ASN A 60 -9.40 -16.77 12.32
CA ASN A 60 -10.78 -17.02 12.73
C ASN A 60 -10.87 -17.70 14.10
N ARG A 61 -9.98 -18.66 14.40
CA ARG A 61 -9.90 -19.30 15.72
C ARG A 61 -9.55 -18.27 16.80
N LEU A 62 -8.53 -17.44 16.57
CA LEU A 62 -8.13 -16.40 17.53
C LEU A 62 -9.28 -15.43 17.83
N ALA A 63 -9.97 -14.95 16.80
CA ALA A 63 -11.11 -14.03 16.97
C ALA A 63 -12.24 -14.65 17.80
N LYS A 64 -12.59 -15.92 17.53
CA LYS A 64 -13.66 -16.63 18.25
C LYS A 64 -13.30 -16.90 19.71
N GLU A 65 -12.06 -17.26 19.99
CA GLU A 65 -11.64 -17.71 21.33
C GLU A 65 -11.24 -16.53 22.24
N LEU A 66 -10.60 -15.50 21.68
CA LEU A 66 -10.14 -14.34 22.46
C LEU A 66 -11.20 -13.24 22.57
N ARG A 67 -12.19 -13.24 21.67
CA ARG A 67 -13.23 -12.19 21.63
C ARG A 67 -14.62 -12.75 21.26
N PRO A 68 -15.11 -13.79 21.97
CA PRO A 68 -16.31 -14.55 21.61
C PRO A 68 -17.58 -13.69 21.49
N ASP A 69 -17.70 -12.63 22.28
CA ASP A 69 -18.88 -11.76 22.29
C ASP A 69 -18.98 -10.87 21.04
N ALA A 70 -17.87 -10.63 20.34
CA ALA A 70 -17.87 -9.86 19.11
C ALA A 70 -16.65 -10.21 18.22
N PRO A 71 -16.50 -11.41 17.66
CA PRO A 71 -15.28 -11.81 16.93
C PRO A 71 -14.88 -10.85 15.80
N GLN A 72 -15.83 -10.11 15.23
CA GLN A 72 -15.65 -9.14 14.15
C GLN A 72 -14.88 -7.85 14.52
N GLU A 73 -14.73 -7.49 15.80
CA GLU A 73 -13.84 -6.37 16.19
C GLU A 73 -12.52 -6.87 16.82
N PHE A 74 -12.17 -8.14 16.62
CA PHE A 74 -10.83 -8.67 16.87
C PHE A 74 -10.09 -8.89 15.56
N VAL A 75 -8.79 -8.59 15.52
CA VAL A 75 -7.96 -8.82 14.32
C VAL A 75 -6.89 -9.87 14.58
N GLY A 76 -7.03 -11.03 13.94
CA GLY A 76 -5.97 -12.04 13.88
C GLY A 76 -5.08 -11.80 12.67
N PHE A 77 -3.77 -11.76 12.88
CA PHE A 77 -2.76 -11.70 11.82
C PHE A 77 -1.86 -12.91 11.90
N MET A 78 -1.76 -13.64 10.79
CA MET A 78 -0.84 -14.76 10.64
C MET A 78 0.08 -14.46 9.45
N ALA A 79 1.36 -14.29 9.73
CA ALA A 79 2.38 -14.01 8.73
C ALA A 79 3.19 -15.26 8.40
N ASN A 80 3.60 -15.37 7.13
CA ASN A 80 4.57 -16.37 6.74
C ASN A 80 5.96 -15.93 7.21
N ALA A 81 6.64 -16.78 7.99
CA ALA A 81 7.98 -16.47 8.48
C ALA A 81 9.04 -16.92 7.45
N THR A 82 10.00 -17.76 7.85
CA THR A 82 11.06 -18.25 6.97
C THR A 82 10.77 -19.67 6.50
N SER A 83 9.83 -19.80 5.56
CA SER A 83 9.27 -21.07 5.10
C SER A 83 9.98 -21.70 3.90
N GLY A 84 11.04 -21.09 3.36
CA GLY A 84 11.63 -21.43 2.07
C GLY A 84 12.13 -22.88 1.96
N ASN A 85 12.43 -23.52 3.09
CA ASN A 85 12.79 -24.93 3.20
C ASN A 85 11.96 -25.72 4.22
N ALA A 86 10.90 -25.13 4.76
CA ALA A 86 10.05 -25.74 5.77
C ALA A 86 8.75 -26.25 5.14
N ASN A 87 8.26 -27.40 5.59
CA ASN A 87 7.02 -28.00 5.09
C ASN A 87 6.21 -28.56 6.26
N CYS A 88 4.88 -28.48 6.17
CA CYS A 88 3.97 -29.12 7.12
C CYS A 88 3.91 -30.65 6.94
N ILE A 89 4.49 -31.18 5.84
CA ILE A 89 4.58 -32.61 5.56
C ILE A 89 5.86 -33.21 6.15
N ASP A 90 5.70 -34.18 7.05
CA ASP A 90 6.80 -34.96 7.63
C ASP A 90 7.08 -36.24 6.82
N PHE A 91 7.97 -36.14 5.82
CA PHE A 91 8.38 -37.27 4.98
C PHE A 91 9.20 -38.34 5.72
N SER A 92 9.59 -38.10 6.99
CA SER A 92 10.23 -39.12 7.81
C SER A 92 9.23 -40.17 8.34
N LYS A 93 7.95 -39.79 8.42
CA LYS A 93 6.86 -40.63 8.92
C LYS A 93 6.01 -41.23 7.80
N PRO A 94 5.20 -42.26 8.10
CA PRO A 94 4.14 -42.70 7.21
C PRO A 94 3.22 -41.56 6.81
N ARG A 95 2.63 -41.64 5.62
CA ARG A 95 1.69 -40.62 5.14
C ARG A 95 0.43 -40.60 5.99
N GLU A 96 0.17 -39.46 6.60
CA GLU A 96 -1.08 -39.17 7.31
C GLU A 96 -1.92 -38.19 6.48
N ALA A 97 -3.25 -38.37 6.51
CA ALA A 97 -4.17 -37.44 5.88
C ALA A 97 -4.39 -36.25 6.81
N PHE A 98 -4.19 -35.04 6.30
CA PHE A 98 -4.49 -33.79 6.99
C PHE A 98 -4.93 -32.74 5.98
N THR A 99 -5.52 -31.67 6.49
CA THR A 99 -5.99 -30.51 5.74
C THR A 99 -5.35 -29.23 6.28
N HIS A 100 -5.46 -28.12 5.54
CA HIS A 100 -5.08 -26.80 6.04
C HIS A 100 -5.86 -26.41 7.31
N ILE A 101 -7.04 -26.97 7.55
CA ILE A 101 -7.81 -26.78 8.78
C ILE A 101 -7.10 -27.42 9.98
N ASP A 102 -6.55 -28.63 9.81
CA ASP A 102 -5.82 -29.32 10.87
C ASP A 102 -4.53 -28.58 11.23
N VAL A 103 -3.80 -28.10 10.22
CA VAL A 103 -2.61 -27.25 10.41
C VAL A 103 -2.98 -25.95 11.12
N GLY A 104 -4.04 -25.28 10.66
CA GLY A 104 -4.49 -24.02 11.24
C GLY A 104 -4.95 -24.16 12.69
N ASN A 105 -5.68 -25.24 13.00
CA ASN A 105 -6.09 -25.55 14.37
C ASN A 105 -4.88 -25.82 15.26
N TYR A 106 -3.92 -26.63 14.79
CA TYR A 106 -2.69 -26.91 15.53
C TYR A 106 -1.93 -25.62 15.87
N VAL A 107 -1.74 -24.73 14.89
CA VAL A 107 -1.04 -23.45 15.09
C VAL A 107 -1.83 -22.53 16.03
N ALA A 108 -3.15 -22.44 15.86
CA ALA A 108 -4.02 -21.65 16.74
C ALA A 108 -3.95 -22.13 18.20
N ASP A 109 -3.99 -23.45 18.44
CA ASP A 109 -3.90 -24.02 19.78
C ASP A 109 -2.57 -23.65 20.45
N ARG A 110 -1.46 -23.66 19.71
CA ARG A 110 -0.15 -23.22 20.22
C ARG A 110 -0.16 -21.74 20.59
N ILE A 111 -0.71 -20.89 19.74
CA ILE A 111 -0.83 -19.44 20.01
C ILE A 111 -1.70 -19.21 21.24
N LEU A 112 -2.91 -19.75 21.27
CA LEU A 112 -3.87 -19.60 22.37
C LEU A 112 -3.31 -20.09 23.71
N SER A 113 -2.56 -21.20 23.71
CA SER A 113 -1.89 -21.72 24.92
C SER A 113 -0.79 -20.79 25.46
N ALA A 114 -0.21 -19.94 24.59
CA ALA A 114 0.84 -19.00 24.95
C ALA A 114 0.29 -17.63 25.37
N ILE A 115 -0.91 -17.23 24.93
CA ILE A 115 -1.52 -15.93 25.27
C ILE A 115 -1.53 -15.62 26.78
N PRO A 116 -1.90 -16.54 27.68
CA PRO A 116 -1.89 -16.26 29.13
C PRO A 116 -0.50 -15.95 29.70
N GLN A 117 0.58 -16.24 28.96
CA GLN A 117 1.97 -15.99 29.36
C GLN A 117 2.50 -14.65 28.82
N VAL A 118 1.73 -13.97 27.97
CA VAL A 118 2.11 -12.68 27.40
C VAL A 118 2.09 -11.61 28.49
N GLN A 119 3.19 -10.86 28.58
CA GLN A 119 3.28 -9.69 29.45
C GLN A 119 2.90 -8.44 28.66
N TYR A 120 1.94 -7.68 29.18
CA TYR A 120 1.47 -6.46 28.53
C TYR A 120 2.17 -5.23 29.11
N SER A 121 2.69 -4.40 28.23
CA SER A 121 3.27 -3.10 28.56
C SER A 121 2.94 -2.10 27.46
N VAL A 122 2.83 -0.82 27.82
CA VAL A 122 2.84 0.26 26.83
C VAL A 122 4.27 0.35 26.29
N PRO A 123 4.51 0.25 24.97
CA PRO A 123 5.85 0.31 24.43
C PRO A 123 6.45 1.70 24.70
N ASP A 124 7.69 1.72 25.20
CA ASP A 124 8.44 2.95 25.44
C ASP A 124 8.99 3.57 24.15
N SER A 125 8.98 2.80 23.05
CA SER A 125 9.57 3.15 21.77
C SER A 125 8.79 2.48 20.63
N LEU A 126 8.56 3.25 19.57
CA LEU A 126 8.12 2.78 18.26
C LEU A 126 9.07 3.38 17.24
N ASP A 127 9.70 2.54 16.43
CA ASP A 127 10.69 2.99 15.46
C ASP A 127 10.71 2.07 14.23
N ILE A 128 11.20 2.58 13.11
CA ILE A 128 11.22 1.90 11.84
C ILE A 128 12.53 2.18 11.12
N ALA A 129 13.03 1.19 10.39
CA ALA A 129 14.19 1.37 9.54
C ALA A 129 14.03 0.60 8.23
N PHE A 130 14.62 1.16 7.18
CA PHE A 130 14.58 0.65 5.81
C PHE A 130 16.00 0.57 5.28
N ASP A 131 16.31 -0.51 4.58
CA ASP A 131 17.54 -0.66 3.80
C ASP A 131 17.20 -1.45 2.53
N SER A 132 18.19 -1.63 1.69
CA SER A 132 18.07 -2.41 0.47
C SER A 132 19.33 -3.20 0.21
N PHE A 133 19.21 -4.26 -0.59
CA PHE A 133 20.35 -5.01 -1.09
C PHE A 133 20.21 -5.31 -2.58
N ASP A 134 21.33 -5.29 -3.28
CA ASP A 134 21.41 -5.64 -4.69
C ASP A 134 21.91 -7.07 -4.85
N ALA A 135 21.19 -7.86 -5.66
CA ALA A 135 21.60 -9.20 -6.02
C ALA A 135 21.62 -9.37 -7.54
N LYS A 136 22.69 -9.99 -8.05
CA LYS A 136 22.77 -10.38 -9.46
C LYS A 136 21.80 -11.52 -9.73
N VAL A 137 21.31 -11.55 -10.97
CA VAL A 137 20.55 -12.66 -11.51
C VAL A 137 21.52 -13.62 -12.18
N ARG A 138 21.44 -14.92 -11.85
CA ARG A 138 22.11 -15.99 -12.59
C ARG A 138 21.47 -16.09 -13.97
N MET A 139 22.01 -15.36 -14.95
CA MET A 139 21.46 -15.34 -16.30
C MET A 139 21.75 -16.65 -17.05
N PRO A 140 20.83 -17.12 -17.91
CA PRO A 140 21.14 -18.14 -18.91
C PRO A 140 22.09 -17.59 -19.98
N SER A 141 22.98 -18.45 -20.47
CA SER A 141 23.83 -18.11 -21.59
C SER A 141 23.01 -17.96 -22.87
N PRO A 142 23.47 -17.18 -23.86
CA PRO A 142 22.78 -17.05 -25.15
C PRO A 142 22.51 -18.39 -25.84
N LYS A 143 23.42 -19.37 -25.66
CA LYS A 143 23.26 -20.73 -26.17
C LYS A 143 22.07 -21.45 -25.51
N GLU A 144 21.99 -21.43 -24.19
CA GLU A 144 20.88 -22.05 -23.46
C GLU A 144 19.52 -21.42 -23.83
N VAL A 145 19.49 -20.10 -24.00
CA VAL A 145 18.27 -19.39 -24.43
C VAL A 145 17.85 -19.82 -25.83
N LEU A 146 18.80 -19.93 -26.77
CA LEU A 146 18.52 -20.37 -28.14
C LEU A 146 17.99 -21.81 -28.16
N GLU A 147 18.65 -22.73 -27.46
CA GLU A 147 18.22 -24.12 -27.35
C GLU A 147 16.83 -24.24 -26.72
N ALA A 148 16.55 -23.48 -25.67
CA ALA A 148 15.25 -23.44 -25.02
C ALA A 148 14.15 -22.91 -25.96
N LYS A 149 14.40 -21.82 -26.71
CA LYS A 149 13.44 -21.27 -27.69
C LYS A 149 13.08 -22.28 -28.77
N GLN A 150 14.09 -22.92 -29.38
CA GLN A 150 13.88 -23.95 -30.40
C GLN A 150 13.12 -25.16 -29.85
N TRP A 151 13.43 -25.57 -28.61
CA TRP A 151 12.74 -26.67 -27.96
C TRP A 151 11.27 -26.34 -27.68
N ILE A 152 10.98 -25.13 -27.19
CA ILE A 152 9.61 -24.66 -26.95
C ILE A 152 8.81 -24.61 -28.25
N GLU A 153 9.37 -24.03 -29.30
CA GLU A 153 8.71 -23.95 -30.61
C GLU A 153 8.34 -25.35 -31.15
N LYS A 154 9.26 -26.31 -31.01
CA LYS A 154 9.05 -27.68 -31.47
C LYS A 154 8.06 -28.49 -30.61
N ASN A 155 8.10 -28.33 -29.28
CA ASN A 155 7.44 -29.28 -28.35
C ASN A 155 6.28 -28.67 -27.54
N LEU A 156 6.27 -27.36 -27.33
CA LEU A 156 5.25 -26.63 -26.56
C LEU A 156 4.34 -25.79 -27.46
N GLN A 157 4.83 -25.14 -28.51
CA GLN A 157 4.02 -24.19 -29.28
C GLN A 157 3.29 -23.23 -28.31
N ASP A 158 1.96 -23.10 -28.40
CA ASP A 158 1.14 -22.22 -27.56
C ASP A 158 0.57 -22.88 -26.28
N ARG A 159 0.82 -24.18 -26.04
CA ARG A 159 0.27 -24.86 -24.84
C ARG A 159 1.10 -24.57 -23.59
N LEU A 160 0.44 -24.69 -22.44
CA LEU A 160 1.11 -24.60 -21.14
C LEU A 160 1.99 -25.85 -20.86
N PRO A 161 3.10 -25.69 -20.10
CA PRO A 161 3.90 -26.80 -19.59
C PRO A 161 3.09 -27.76 -18.71
N LYS A 162 3.39 -29.06 -18.80
CA LYS A 162 2.75 -30.14 -18.05
C LYS A 162 3.70 -30.89 -17.11
N ASN A 163 5.01 -30.65 -17.23
CA ASN A 163 6.02 -31.30 -16.42
C ASN A 163 7.18 -30.36 -16.11
N THR A 164 8.07 -30.79 -15.22
CA THR A 164 9.21 -30.01 -14.76
C THR A 164 10.15 -29.62 -15.89
N GLN A 165 10.49 -30.54 -16.80
CA GLN A 165 11.41 -30.28 -17.91
C GLN A 165 10.87 -29.17 -18.84
N GLU A 166 9.61 -29.27 -19.23
CA GLU A 166 8.92 -28.26 -20.03
C GLU A 166 8.89 -26.90 -19.33
N ASN A 167 8.65 -26.91 -18.02
CA ASN A 167 8.62 -25.69 -17.23
C ASN A 167 10.01 -25.00 -17.20
N TYR A 168 11.08 -25.76 -16.98
CA TYR A 168 12.44 -25.19 -16.95
C TYR A 168 12.94 -24.74 -18.33
N ALA A 169 12.50 -25.38 -19.42
CA ALA A 169 12.73 -24.86 -20.77
C ALA A 169 12.10 -23.47 -20.94
N ARG A 170 10.82 -23.32 -20.57
CA ARG A 170 10.11 -22.04 -20.59
C ARG A 170 10.76 -21.00 -19.67
N GLU A 171 11.08 -21.37 -18.44
CA GLU A 171 11.70 -20.47 -17.46
C GLU A 171 13.09 -20.01 -17.90
N THR A 172 13.84 -20.80 -18.67
CA THR A 172 15.12 -20.37 -19.25
C THR A 172 14.93 -19.17 -20.19
N VAL A 173 13.87 -19.16 -21.00
CA VAL A 173 13.58 -18.03 -21.89
C VAL A 173 13.09 -16.82 -21.08
N LEU A 174 12.10 -17.02 -20.20
CA LEU A 174 11.54 -15.91 -19.41
C LEU A 174 12.55 -15.29 -18.45
N LEU A 175 13.49 -16.08 -17.93
CA LEU A 175 14.57 -15.59 -17.08
C LEU A 175 15.53 -14.68 -17.87
N SER A 176 15.75 -14.95 -19.16
CA SER A 176 16.64 -14.14 -20.00
C SER A 176 16.16 -12.70 -20.22
N GLU A 177 14.87 -12.44 -19.93
CA GLU A 177 14.23 -11.12 -20.04
C GLU A 177 14.32 -10.32 -18.73
N LEU A 178 14.75 -10.93 -17.62
CA LEU A 178 14.94 -10.20 -16.37
C LEU A 178 16.18 -9.28 -16.42
N PRO A 179 16.18 -8.17 -15.67
CA PRO A 179 17.38 -7.36 -15.52
C PRO A 179 18.50 -8.19 -14.85
N PRO A 180 19.78 -8.00 -15.24
CA PRO A 180 20.91 -8.79 -14.74
C PRO A 180 21.22 -8.54 -13.25
N THR A 181 20.67 -7.48 -12.67
CA THR A 181 20.75 -7.16 -11.24
C THR A 181 19.40 -6.61 -10.80
N ARG A 182 18.98 -7.00 -9.61
CA ARG A 182 17.72 -6.58 -8.99
C ARG A 182 18.02 -6.01 -7.61
N ARG A 183 17.34 -4.90 -7.28
CA ARG A 183 17.37 -4.26 -5.96
C ARG A 183 16.14 -4.69 -5.16
N PHE A 184 16.34 -4.99 -3.90
CA PHE A 184 15.29 -5.46 -2.99
C PHE A 184 15.31 -4.69 -1.69
N ASN A 185 14.12 -4.38 -1.17
CA ASN A 185 13.96 -3.63 0.07
C ASN A 185 13.81 -4.58 1.25
N VAL A 186 14.41 -4.22 2.38
CA VAL A 186 14.22 -4.87 3.68
C VAL A 186 13.79 -3.82 4.70
N GLN A 187 13.07 -4.26 5.72
CA GLN A 187 12.45 -3.36 6.69
C GLN A 187 12.46 -3.98 8.07
N ALA A 188 12.60 -3.15 9.10
CA ALA A 188 12.44 -3.57 10.49
C ALA A 188 11.56 -2.58 11.26
N PHE A 189 10.67 -3.10 12.11
CA PHE A 189 9.81 -2.32 13.00
C PHE A 189 10.13 -2.67 14.45
N ARG A 190 10.55 -1.68 15.25
CA ARG A 190 10.77 -1.82 16.68
C ARG A 190 9.50 -1.45 17.44
N ILE A 191 9.14 -2.29 18.41
CA ILE A 191 8.03 -2.08 19.35
C ILE A 191 8.56 -2.41 20.74
N GLY A 192 8.96 -1.39 21.51
CA GLY A 192 9.61 -1.57 22.80
C GLY A 192 10.93 -2.33 22.69
N ASP A 193 10.99 -3.49 23.37
CA ASP A 193 12.10 -4.43 23.40
C ASP A 193 12.02 -5.52 22.31
N SER A 194 11.01 -5.43 21.45
CA SER A 194 10.69 -6.41 20.42
C SER A 194 10.86 -5.80 19.02
N VAL A 195 11.13 -6.64 18.03
CA VAL A 195 11.31 -6.21 16.65
C VAL A 195 10.68 -7.17 15.65
N ILE A 196 10.14 -6.63 14.56
CA ILE A 196 9.70 -7.38 13.39
C ILE A 196 10.71 -7.14 12.28
N ALA A 197 11.33 -8.21 11.76
CA ALA A 197 12.26 -8.18 10.64
C ALA A 197 11.57 -8.73 9.37
N ALA A 198 11.43 -7.87 8.36
CA ALA A 198 10.68 -8.16 7.14
C ALA A 198 11.61 -8.28 5.93
N ASN A 199 11.41 -9.33 5.13
CA ASN A 199 12.18 -9.59 3.90
C ASN A 199 11.28 -10.00 2.72
N PRO A 200 11.67 -9.69 1.47
CA PRO A 200 10.84 -9.89 0.27
C PRO A 200 10.93 -11.29 -0.33
N CYS A 201 11.47 -12.26 0.41
CA CYS A 201 11.87 -13.56 -0.10
C CYS A 201 11.15 -14.72 0.59
N GLU A 202 11.13 -15.88 -0.06
CA GLU A 202 10.95 -17.18 0.59
C GLU A 202 12.31 -17.61 1.19
N SER A 203 12.63 -17.07 2.36
CA SER A 203 13.89 -17.32 3.07
C SER A 203 13.86 -18.61 3.87
N TYR A 204 15.04 -19.21 4.05
CA TYR A 204 15.22 -20.49 4.73
C TYR A 204 15.17 -20.31 6.26
N CYS A 205 14.83 -21.36 7.00
CA CYS A 205 14.84 -21.35 8.46
C CYS A 205 16.19 -20.87 9.02
N GLU A 206 17.31 -21.29 8.42
CA GLU A 206 18.67 -20.86 8.73
C GLU A 206 18.82 -19.34 8.65
N SER A 207 18.27 -18.71 7.61
CA SER A 207 18.32 -17.26 7.42
C SER A 207 17.55 -16.54 8.54
N GLY A 208 16.36 -17.05 8.89
CA GLY A 208 15.58 -16.52 10.00
C GLY A 208 16.28 -16.66 11.36
N LEU A 209 16.96 -17.79 11.58
CA LEU A 209 17.76 -18.02 12.79
C LEU A 209 18.98 -17.10 12.85
N LYS A 210 19.69 -16.87 11.73
CA LYS A 210 20.80 -15.91 11.65
C LYS A 210 20.35 -14.49 12.00
N ILE A 211 19.21 -14.05 11.45
CA ILE A 211 18.61 -12.73 11.75
C ILE A 211 18.25 -12.62 13.24
N ARG A 212 17.61 -13.65 13.80
CA ARG A 212 17.26 -13.68 15.22
C ARG A 212 18.50 -13.65 16.11
N GLN A 213 19.57 -14.35 15.72
CA GLN A 213 20.82 -14.40 16.46
C GLN A 213 21.58 -13.07 16.43
N SER A 214 21.49 -12.30 15.34
CA SER A 214 22.14 -10.99 15.23
C SER A 214 21.34 -9.85 15.86
N SER A 215 20.09 -10.11 16.25
CA SER A 215 19.20 -9.11 16.81
C SER A 215 19.61 -8.68 18.23
N PRO A 216 19.70 -7.37 18.52
CA PRO A 216 19.93 -6.89 19.88
C PRO A 216 18.64 -6.88 20.74
N PHE A 217 17.49 -7.25 20.17
CA PHE A 217 16.18 -7.22 20.80
C PHE A 217 15.86 -8.53 21.52
N ALA A 218 15.07 -8.46 22.60
CA ALA A 218 14.66 -9.63 23.37
C ALA A 218 13.81 -10.59 22.52
N TRP A 219 12.96 -10.03 21.66
CA TRP A 219 12.09 -10.77 20.77
C TRP A 219 12.25 -10.31 19.33
N THR A 220 12.42 -11.26 18.42
CA THR A 220 12.53 -10.98 16.97
C THR A 220 11.58 -11.89 16.20
N MET A 221 10.61 -11.25 15.53
CA MET A 221 9.67 -11.88 14.63
C MET A 221 10.16 -11.74 13.19
N ASN A 222 10.35 -12.85 12.49
CA ASN A 222 10.66 -12.84 11.06
C ASN A 222 9.36 -12.88 10.24
N ILE A 223 9.29 -12.06 9.19
CA ILE A 223 8.24 -12.09 8.17
C ILE A 223 8.89 -12.12 6.78
N GLY A 224 8.59 -13.17 6.02
CA GLY A 224 8.97 -13.30 4.61
C GLY A 224 7.89 -12.75 3.67
N LEU A 225 8.19 -12.70 2.37
CA LEU A 225 7.28 -12.21 1.33
C LEU A 225 6.72 -10.80 1.59
N ALA A 226 7.46 -9.96 2.32
CA ALA A 226 7.07 -8.60 2.67
C ALA A 226 7.68 -7.59 1.70
N ASN A 227 6.87 -6.61 1.26
CA ASN A 227 7.30 -5.48 0.40
C ASN A 227 7.93 -5.87 -0.96
N GLY A 228 7.78 -7.12 -1.38
CA GLY A 228 8.33 -7.60 -2.64
C GLY A 228 8.19 -9.11 -2.82
N HIS A 229 8.56 -9.58 -4.02
CA HIS A 229 8.55 -10.99 -4.39
C HIS A 229 9.83 -11.36 -5.14
N CYS A 230 10.81 -11.84 -4.38
CA CYS A 230 12.12 -12.25 -4.88
C CYS A 230 12.20 -13.73 -5.25
N GLY A 231 11.20 -14.52 -4.85
CA GLY A 231 11.26 -15.97 -4.83
C GLY A 231 12.15 -16.50 -3.71
N TYR A 232 12.75 -17.67 -3.91
CA TYR A 232 13.65 -18.32 -2.97
C TYR A 232 15.01 -17.61 -2.89
N ILE A 233 15.52 -17.48 -1.67
CA ILE A 233 16.86 -16.96 -1.36
C ILE A 233 17.65 -17.99 -0.53
N PRO A 234 18.08 -19.10 -1.13
CA PRO A 234 18.80 -20.15 -0.41
C PRO A 234 20.17 -19.66 0.10
N PRO A 235 20.60 -20.10 1.29
CA PRO A 235 21.99 -19.96 1.75
C PRO A 235 23.01 -20.56 0.76
N PRO A 236 24.25 -20.05 0.68
CA PRO A 236 25.26 -20.51 -0.28
C PRO A 236 25.49 -22.02 -0.26
N GLU A 237 25.51 -22.63 0.92
CA GLU A 237 25.71 -24.07 1.13
C GLU A 237 24.62 -24.94 0.48
N MET A 238 23.41 -24.40 0.29
CA MET A 238 22.28 -25.15 -0.26
C MET A 238 22.40 -25.36 -1.78
N PHE A 239 23.18 -24.53 -2.48
CA PHE A 239 23.40 -24.70 -3.92
C PHE A 239 24.09 -26.02 -4.26
N GLN A 240 25.02 -26.47 -3.40
CA GLN A 240 25.71 -27.74 -3.57
C GLN A 240 24.80 -28.95 -3.37
N LEU A 241 23.75 -28.79 -2.55
CA LEU A 241 22.76 -29.84 -2.28
C LEU A 241 21.66 -29.93 -3.35
N GLY A 242 21.47 -28.86 -4.13
CA GLY A 242 20.45 -28.77 -5.17
C GLY A 242 19.01 -28.72 -4.64
N GLY A 243 18.05 -28.87 -5.55
CA GLY A 243 16.61 -28.83 -5.25
C GLY A 243 15.90 -27.68 -5.98
N TYR A 244 14.57 -27.75 -6.06
CA TYR A 244 13.78 -26.79 -6.84
C TYR A 244 13.98 -25.33 -6.39
N THR A 245 14.28 -25.12 -5.11
CA THR A 245 14.57 -23.84 -4.49
C THR A 245 15.96 -23.27 -4.84
N THR A 246 16.82 -24.04 -5.51
CA THR A 246 18.15 -23.63 -5.99
C THR A 246 18.29 -23.74 -7.52
N TRP A 247 17.41 -24.52 -8.17
CA TRP A 247 17.38 -24.65 -9.62
C TRP A 247 16.96 -23.34 -10.30
N ARG A 248 17.79 -22.90 -11.25
CA ARG A 248 17.65 -21.61 -11.92
C ARG A 248 16.30 -21.48 -12.66
N CYS A 249 15.42 -20.63 -12.14
CA CYS A 249 14.18 -20.14 -12.73
C CYS A 249 13.87 -18.74 -12.17
N ARG A 250 12.84 -18.03 -12.65
CA ARG A 250 12.55 -16.65 -12.18
C ARG A 250 12.27 -16.54 -10.67
N THR A 251 11.84 -17.63 -10.03
CA THR A 251 11.60 -17.71 -8.58
C THR A 251 12.78 -18.28 -7.79
N SER A 252 13.90 -18.64 -8.42
CA SER A 252 15.17 -18.99 -7.77
C SER A 252 16.37 -18.58 -8.64
N CYS A 253 16.42 -17.30 -8.97
CA CYS A 253 17.39 -16.77 -9.94
C CYS A 253 18.56 -16.01 -9.33
N LEU A 254 18.52 -15.67 -8.04
CA LEU A 254 19.53 -14.81 -7.42
C LEU A 254 20.88 -15.51 -7.28
N GLU A 255 21.97 -14.75 -7.32
CA GLU A 255 23.34 -15.25 -7.12
C GLU A 255 23.53 -15.98 -5.78
N GLU A 256 24.54 -16.85 -5.71
CA GLU A 256 24.73 -17.77 -4.57
C GLU A 256 24.91 -17.04 -3.22
N PHE A 257 25.51 -15.85 -3.26
CA PHE A 257 25.73 -15.00 -2.09
C PHE A 257 24.63 -13.94 -1.88
N ALA A 258 23.44 -14.11 -2.46
CA ALA A 258 22.32 -13.20 -2.23
C ALA A 258 21.78 -13.28 -0.78
N GLU A 259 21.68 -14.48 -0.20
CA GLU A 259 21.18 -14.66 1.18
C GLU A 259 22.03 -13.92 2.23
N PRO A 260 23.38 -14.02 2.22
CA PRO A 260 24.21 -13.26 3.14
C PRO A 260 24.01 -11.76 3.04
N LYS A 261 23.80 -11.21 1.83
CA LYS A 261 23.55 -9.77 1.63
C LYS A 261 22.23 -9.32 2.28
N MET A 262 21.18 -10.14 2.14
CA MET A 262 19.89 -9.87 2.77
C MET A 262 19.99 -9.93 4.30
N VAL A 263 20.61 -10.98 4.84
CA VAL A 263 20.80 -11.14 6.30
C VAL A 263 21.64 -9.99 6.87
N ASP A 264 22.69 -9.57 6.18
CA ASP A 264 23.55 -8.45 6.55
C ASP A 264 22.79 -7.12 6.54
N ALA A 265 22.00 -6.85 5.48
CA ALA A 265 21.14 -5.66 5.43
C ALA A 265 20.14 -5.60 6.60
N ILE A 266 19.47 -6.72 6.89
CA ILE A 266 18.56 -6.80 8.04
C ILE A 266 19.32 -6.64 9.36
N SER A 267 20.48 -7.29 9.52
CA SER A 267 21.27 -7.19 10.75
C SER A 267 21.73 -5.76 11.03
N ARG A 268 22.12 -5.00 10.00
CA ARG A 268 22.42 -3.57 10.14
C ARG A 268 21.20 -2.76 10.58
N LEU A 269 20.02 -3.05 10.02
CA LEU A 269 18.79 -2.41 10.46
C LEU A 269 18.52 -2.67 11.95
N LEU A 270 18.63 -3.93 12.37
CA LEU A 270 18.42 -4.33 13.76
C LEU A 270 19.42 -3.67 14.71
N ALA A 271 20.70 -3.64 14.35
CA ALA A 271 21.72 -2.94 15.12
C ALA A 271 21.41 -1.44 15.22
N SER A 272 21.08 -0.79 14.11
CA SER A 272 20.75 0.64 14.09
C SER A 272 19.55 0.98 14.98
N LEU A 273 18.50 0.15 14.98
CA LEU A 273 17.33 0.33 15.84
C LEU A 273 17.65 0.08 17.31
N GLY A 274 18.60 -0.80 17.62
CA GLY A 274 19.06 -1.07 18.99
C GLY A 274 19.86 0.09 19.60
N GLU A 275 20.60 0.84 18.76
CA GLU A 275 21.39 2.01 19.19
C GLU A 275 20.55 3.28 19.35
N ARG A 276 19.40 3.38 18.65
CA ARG A 276 18.51 4.53 18.74
C ARG A 276 17.89 4.62 20.13
N ARG A 277 18.09 5.77 20.77
CA ARG A 277 17.41 6.09 22.03
C ARG A 277 15.90 6.23 21.76
N PRO A 278 15.04 5.83 22.70
CA PRO A 278 13.61 6.08 22.60
C PRO A 278 13.38 7.55 22.27
N ALA A 279 12.59 7.84 21.24
CA ALA A 279 12.16 9.20 20.99
C ALA A 279 11.53 9.73 22.28
N LYS A 280 12.01 10.88 22.79
CA LYS A 280 11.34 11.55 23.89
C LYS A 280 9.89 11.79 23.44
N PRO A 281 8.87 11.52 24.27
CA PRO A 281 7.52 11.93 23.97
C PRO A 281 7.58 13.41 23.61
N VAL A 282 7.05 13.78 22.44
CA VAL A 282 6.92 15.19 22.07
C VAL A 282 6.10 15.84 23.17
N ALA A 283 6.75 16.63 24.01
CA ALA A 283 6.06 17.40 25.03
C ALA A 283 5.04 18.28 24.30
N ALA A 284 3.79 18.17 24.70
CA ALA A 284 2.73 19.02 24.17
C ALA A 284 3.19 20.48 24.24
N ASN A 285 3.43 21.09 23.08
CA ASN A 285 4.04 22.40 22.99
C ASN A 285 3.21 23.41 23.80
N SER A 286 3.86 24.09 24.73
CA SER A 286 3.28 25.21 25.47
C SER A 286 2.89 26.30 24.47
N LYS A 287 1.59 26.59 24.39
CA LYS A 287 1.04 27.66 23.54
C LYS A 287 1.79 28.97 23.77
N SER A 288 2.61 29.40 22.81
CA SER A 288 3.03 30.79 22.74
C SER A 288 1.87 31.60 22.17
N SER A 289 1.52 32.69 22.85
CA SER A 289 0.45 33.58 22.41
C SER A 289 0.94 34.48 21.28
N LEU A 290 0.82 34.03 20.03
CA LEU A 290 0.96 34.92 18.87
C LEU A 290 -0.18 35.96 18.89
N ARG A 291 0.17 37.25 18.95
CA ARG A 291 -0.79 38.38 19.01
C ARG A 291 -1.29 38.84 17.63
N SER A 292 -0.75 38.28 16.54
CA SER A 292 -1.09 38.58 15.14
C SER A 292 -0.60 37.44 14.22
N PRO A 293 -1.19 37.21 13.03
CA PRO A 293 -0.60 36.32 12.02
C PRO A 293 0.80 36.81 11.61
N LEU A 294 1.71 35.86 11.37
CA LEU A 294 3.04 36.13 10.83
C LEU A 294 2.95 36.39 9.31
N THR A 295 3.93 37.10 8.74
CA THR A 295 4.07 37.15 7.28
C THR A 295 4.41 35.75 6.72
N PRO A 296 4.17 35.47 5.42
CA PRO A 296 4.55 34.19 4.82
C PRO A 296 6.02 33.82 5.05
N ARG A 297 6.93 34.81 4.92
CA ARG A 297 8.36 34.59 5.11
C ARG A 297 8.77 34.37 6.56
N GLU A 298 8.11 35.03 7.52
CA GLU A 298 8.33 34.77 8.95
C GLU A 298 7.79 33.39 9.35
N SER A 299 6.67 32.97 8.76
CA SER A 299 6.04 31.66 9.02
C SER A 299 6.98 30.49 8.69
N LEU A 300 7.82 30.61 7.65
CA LEU A 300 8.83 29.61 7.30
C LEU A 300 9.74 29.23 8.48
N ASN A 301 10.10 30.21 9.33
CA ASN A 301 10.96 29.98 10.49
C ASN A 301 10.26 29.27 11.66
N THR A 302 8.95 29.04 11.55
CA THR A 302 8.14 28.40 12.61
C THR A 302 7.83 26.94 12.34
N PHE A 303 8.04 26.46 11.10
CA PHE A 303 7.83 25.06 10.76
C PHE A 303 8.88 24.18 11.42
N GLN A 304 8.43 23.04 11.93
CA GLN A 304 9.29 21.95 12.37
C GLN A 304 9.12 20.84 11.36
N LEU A 305 10.21 20.47 10.70
CA LEU A 305 10.22 19.45 9.65
C LEU A 305 10.96 18.22 10.15
N GLU A 306 10.49 17.05 9.72
CA GLU A 306 11.23 15.80 9.88
C GLU A 306 12.50 15.80 9.03
N GLU A 307 13.50 15.01 9.42
CA GLU A 307 14.75 14.89 8.66
C GLU A 307 14.47 14.42 7.21
N GLY A 308 15.10 15.08 6.24
CA GLY A 308 14.92 14.80 4.81
C GLY A 308 13.81 15.60 4.12
N PHE A 309 13.07 16.44 4.83
CA PHE A 309 12.06 17.34 4.24
C PHE A 309 12.54 18.79 4.16
N GLU A 310 12.13 19.48 3.09
CA GLU A 310 12.33 20.92 2.89
C GLU A 310 10.97 21.61 2.68
N ILE A 311 10.84 22.86 3.13
CA ILE A 311 9.68 23.71 2.86
C ILE A 311 10.11 24.97 2.12
N GLN A 312 9.38 25.33 1.07
CA GLN A 312 9.62 26.51 0.25
C GLN A 312 8.33 27.30 0.09
N LEU A 313 8.44 28.63 0.12
CA LEU A 313 7.34 29.53 -0.20
C LEU A 313 7.25 29.71 -1.72
N VAL A 314 6.23 29.14 -2.35
CA VAL A 314 6.06 29.16 -3.80
C VAL A 314 5.04 30.20 -4.30
N ALA A 315 4.09 30.61 -3.45
CA ALA A 315 3.12 31.67 -3.73
C ALA A 315 2.50 32.17 -2.41
N ALA A 316 2.08 33.43 -2.38
CA ALA A 316 1.35 34.04 -1.27
C ALA A 316 0.42 35.13 -1.78
N GLU A 317 -0.27 35.84 -0.89
CA GLU A 317 -0.99 37.05 -1.25
C GLU A 317 -0.04 38.12 -1.83
N PRO A 318 -0.43 38.84 -2.89
CA PRO A 318 -1.75 38.86 -3.52
C PRO A 318 -1.98 37.83 -4.65
N GLN A 319 -0.98 37.02 -5.01
CA GLN A 319 -1.06 36.06 -6.12
C GLN A 319 -2.12 34.99 -5.89
N VAL A 320 -2.24 34.51 -4.66
CA VAL A 320 -3.25 33.53 -4.25
C VAL A 320 -3.81 33.90 -2.87
N VAL A 321 -5.12 33.76 -2.67
CA VAL A 321 -5.81 34.04 -1.40
C VAL A 321 -6.77 32.89 -1.06
N ASP A 322 -6.76 32.41 0.18
CA ASP A 322 -7.60 31.29 0.64
C ASP A 322 -7.58 30.07 -0.30
N PRO A 323 -6.40 29.56 -0.73
CA PRO A 323 -6.33 28.38 -1.57
C PRO A 323 -6.76 27.13 -0.81
N ILE A 324 -7.63 26.32 -1.41
CA ILE A 324 -8.11 25.07 -0.79
C ILE A 324 -7.93 23.81 -1.65
N SER A 325 -7.60 23.98 -2.92
CA SER A 325 -7.29 22.88 -3.83
C SER A 325 -6.35 23.42 -4.91
N ILE A 326 -5.31 22.66 -5.23
CA ILE A 326 -4.33 23.00 -6.26
C ILE A 326 -4.09 21.81 -7.18
N GLN A 327 -3.78 22.09 -8.44
CA GLN A 327 -3.27 21.12 -9.41
C GLN A 327 -2.18 21.75 -10.28
N ILE A 328 -1.20 20.95 -10.67
CA ILE A 328 -0.12 21.38 -11.59
C ILE A 328 -0.40 20.79 -12.96
N ASP A 329 -0.44 21.62 -13.99
CA ASP A 329 -0.63 21.15 -15.35
C ASP A 329 0.70 20.82 -16.06
N LYS A 330 0.60 20.30 -17.28
CA LYS A 330 1.76 19.94 -18.11
C LYS A 330 2.67 21.12 -18.51
N GLN A 331 2.20 22.35 -18.33
CA GLN A 331 2.98 23.58 -18.51
C GLN A 331 3.60 24.09 -17.20
N GLN A 332 3.50 23.32 -16.12
CA GLN A 332 3.97 23.70 -14.78
C GLN A 332 3.25 24.95 -14.26
N ARG A 333 1.98 25.13 -14.62
CA ARG A 333 1.14 26.18 -14.03
C ARG A 333 0.37 25.62 -12.85
N ILE A 334 0.25 26.39 -11.77
CA ILE A 334 -0.58 26.00 -10.63
C ILE A 334 -1.99 26.53 -10.85
N TRP A 335 -2.95 25.63 -10.94
CA TRP A 335 -4.38 25.94 -10.92
C TRP A 335 -4.84 25.85 -9.48
N ALA A 336 -5.34 26.95 -8.92
CA ALA A 336 -5.78 27.02 -7.53
C ALA A 336 -7.24 27.45 -7.42
N VAL A 337 -7.99 26.75 -6.55
CA VAL A 337 -9.31 27.19 -6.10
C VAL A 337 -9.14 28.09 -4.90
N GLU A 338 -9.65 29.31 -5.01
CA GLU A 338 -9.78 30.24 -3.90
C GLU A 338 -11.22 30.27 -3.40
N MET A 339 -11.45 29.85 -2.14
CA MET A 339 -12.81 29.70 -1.57
C MET A 339 -13.21 30.90 -0.71
N ARG A 340 -13.25 32.09 -1.33
CA ARG A 340 -13.46 33.37 -0.61
C ARG A 340 -14.88 33.59 -0.08
N ASP A 341 -15.81 32.67 -0.33
CA ASP A 341 -17.20 32.73 0.15
C ASP A 341 -17.47 31.88 1.40
N TYR A 342 -16.47 31.13 1.89
CA TYR A 342 -16.51 30.41 3.17
C TYR A 342 -16.06 31.29 4.36
N PRO A 343 -16.60 31.10 5.58
CA PRO A 343 -17.71 30.21 5.97
C PRO A 343 -19.09 30.81 5.74
N SER A 344 -19.16 32.10 5.40
CA SER A 344 -20.38 32.88 5.53
C SER A 344 -21.48 32.49 4.55
N GLY A 345 -21.19 32.12 3.29
CA GLY A 345 -22.16 31.65 2.29
C GLY A 345 -23.34 32.57 1.92
N LEU A 346 -23.60 33.61 2.72
CA LEU A 346 -24.77 34.50 2.71
C LEU A 346 -24.59 35.70 1.77
N MET A 347 -23.46 35.77 1.04
CA MET A 347 -23.14 36.82 0.07
C MET A 347 -23.10 36.26 -1.36
N GLU A 348 -22.95 37.17 -2.32
CA GLU A 348 -22.63 36.89 -3.73
C GLU A 348 -21.53 35.81 -3.86
N PRO A 349 -21.56 34.97 -4.91
CA PRO A 349 -20.49 34.02 -5.21
C PRO A 349 -19.13 34.73 -5.34
N ARG A 350 -18.14 34.29 -4.55
CA ARG A 350 -16.79 34.88 -4.55
C ARG A 350 -15.67 33.88 -4.74
N SER A 351 -15.99 32.58 -4.84
CA SER A 351 -14.98 31.59 -5.19
C SER A 351 -14.49 31.83 -6.62
N ARG A 352 -13.22 31.51 -6.86
CA ARG A 352 -12.61 31.64 -8.18
C ARG A 352 -11.56 30.56 -8.40
N VAL A 353 -11.28 30.27 -9.66
CA VAL A 353 -10.12 29.50 -10.10
C VAL A 353 -9.09 30.48 -10.64
N VAL A 354 -7.88 30.44 -10.10
CA VAL A 354 -6.73 31.23 -10.57
C VAL A 354 -5.66 30.31 -11.14
N ILE A 355 -4.92 30.82 -12.12
CA ILE A 355 -3.75 30.16 -12.70
C ILE A 355 -2.54 30.99 -12.29
N LEU A 356 -1.65 30.37 -11.54
CA LEU A 356 -0.36 30.94 -11.18
C LEU A 356 0.67 30.48 -12.20
N ARG A 357 1.55 31.39 -12.60
CA ARG A 357 2.66 31.13 -13.51
C ARG A 357 3.94 31.68 -12.92
N ASP A 358 4.97 30.86 -12.98
CA ASP A 358 6.36 31.21 -12.75
C ASP A 358 6.98 31.51 -14.13
N LEU A 359 7.24 32.79 -14.43
CA LEU A 359 7.70 33.20 -15.77
C LEU A 359 9.23 33.14 -15.90
N ASP A 360 9.96 33.27 -14.80
CA ASP A 360 11.42 33.26 -14.77
C ASP A 360 12.02 31.89 -14.35
N ARG A 361 11.16 30.96 -13.92
CA ARG A 361 11.46 29.58 -13.53
C ARG A 361 12.33 29.47 -12.28
N ASP A 362 12.17 30.39 -11.34
CA ASP A 362 12.90 30.39 -10.07
C ASP A 362 12.21 29.55 -8.97
N GLY A 363 11.01 29.03 -9.23
CA GLY A 363 10.19 28.26 -8.30
C GLY A 363 9.18 29.11 -7.52
N TYR A 364 9.17 30.43 -7.69
CA TYR A 364 8.22 31.37 -7.11
C TYR A 364 7.22 31.85 -8.17
N TYR A 365 5.94 31.57 -7.95
CA TYR A 365 4.86 31.90 -8.88
C TYR A 365 4.37 33.33 -8.64
N GLU A 366 5.05 34.29 -9.26
CA GLU A 366 4.85 35.72 -9.14
C GLU A 366 3.65 36.26 -9.94
N THR A 367 3.22 35.53 -10.98
CA THR A 367 2.11 35.94 -11.86
C THR A 367 0.84 35.16 -11.56
N SER A 368 -0.29 35.86 -11.40
CA SER A 368 -1.62 35.27 -11.19
C SER A 368 -2.64 35.82 -12.18
N SER A 369 -3.46 34.94 -12.76
CA SER A 369 -4.58 35.30 -13.62
C SER A 369 -5.84 34.55 -13.22
N VAL A 370 -6.98 35.23 -13.20
CA VAL A 370 -8.28 34.61 -12.94
C VAL A 370 -8.73 33.85 -14.19
N PHE A 371 -8.92 32.54 -14.05
CA PHE A 371 -9.49 31.68 -15.10
C PHE A 371 -11.02 31.71 -15.07
N ALA A 372 -11.61 31.57 -13.88
CA ALA A 372 -13.06 31.65 -13.69
C ALA A 372 -13.37 32.33 -12.36
N ASP A 373 -14.39 33.19 -12.31
CA ASP A 373 -14.84 33.87 -11.10
C ASP A 373 -16.34 33.68 -10.86
N LYS A 374 -16.85 34.30 -9.77
CA LYS A 374 -18.25 34.23 -9.35
C LYS A 374 -18.75 32.79 -9.20
N LEU A 375 -17.86 31.89 -8.83
CA LEU A 375 -18.19 30.51 -8.48
C LEU A 375 -18.74 30.48 -7.05
N ARG A 376 -19.71 29.62 -6.81
CA ARG A 376 -20.30 29.43 -5.48
C ARG A 376 -19.71 28.19 -4.84
N PHE A 377 -19.02 28.38 -3.72
CA PHE A 377 -18.38 27.30 -2.97
C PHE A 377 -17.60 26.34 -3.89
N ALA A 378 -16.65 26.88 -4.66
CA ALA A 378 -15.75 26.03 -5.43
C ALA A 378 -14.83 25.27 -4.45
N THR A 379 -14.62 23.99 -4.67
CA THR A 379 -13.97 23.08 -3.71
C THR A 379 -12.85 22.23 -4.30
N GLY A 380 -12.65 22.27 -5.61
CA GLY A 380 -11.67 21.44 -6.29
C GLY A 380 -11.50 21.84 -7.74
N VAL A 381 -10.28 21.69 -8.27
CA VAL A 381 -9.93 21.96 -9.66
C VAL A 381 -9.10 20.81 -10.22
N GLN A 382 -9.33 20.47 -11.49
CA GLN A 382 -8.55 19.48 -12.24
C GLN A 382 -8.42 19.94 -13.69
N PRO A 383 -7.23 20.39 -14.12
CA PRO A 383 -6.99 20.74 -15.52
C PRO A 383 -7.35 19.58 -16.44
N TRP A 384 -8.10 19.88 -17.49
CA TRP A 384 -8.59 18.88 -18.44
C TRP A 384 -8.80 19.51 -19.83
N LEU A 385 -8.19 18.91 -20.85
CA LEU A 385 -8.27 19.36 -22.25
C LEU A 385 -7.97 20.87 -22.41
N ASP A 386 -8.97 21.64 -22.84
CA ASP A 386 -8.96 23.07 -23.09
C ASP A 386 -9.48 23.88 -21.88
N GLY A 387 -9.48 23.32 -20.67
CA GLY A 387 -9.96 24.03 -19.49
C GLY A 387 -9.74 23.26 -18.19
N ALA A 388 -10.73 23.30 -17.31
CA ALA A 388 -10.67 22.64 -16.02
C ALA A 388 -12.03 22.10 -15.55
N LEU A 389 -11.98 20.94 -14.91
CA LEU A 389 -13.08 20.35 -14.16
C LEU A 389 -13.07 20.93 -12.76
N VAL A 390 -14.20 21.51 -12.36
CA VAL A 390 -14.33 22.24 -11.09
C VAL A 390 -15.51 21.68 -10.33
N THR A 391 -15.28 21.29 -9.07
CA THR A 391 -16.37 21.01 -8.14
C THR A 391 -16.84 22.31 -7.53
N VAL A 392 -18.13 22.61 -7.69
CA VAL A 392 -18.82 23.77 -7.13
C VAL A 392 -20.03 23.29 -6.33
N GLU A 393 -20.83 24.21 -5.79
CA GLU A 393 -22.03 23.85 -5.05
C GLU A 393 -22.93 22.85 -5.80
N GLY A 394 -22.94 21.60 -5.33
CA GLY A 394 -23.83 20.54 -5.79
C GLY A 394 -23.43 19.90 -7.13
N LYS A 395 -22.35 20.36 -7.78
CA LYS A 395 -22.07 20.05 -9.19
C LYS A 395 -20.59 19.81 -9.48
N LEU A 396 -20.35 19.03 -10.54
CA LEU A 396 -19.11 19.03 -11.30
C LEU A 396 -19.36 19.79 -12.61
N VAL A 397 -18.61 20.85 -12.85
CA VAL A 397 -18.66 21.63 -14.10
C VAL A 397 -17.34 21.52 -14.87
N PHE A 398 -17.43 21.49 -16.19
CA PHE A 398 -16.29 21.67 -17.08
C PHE A 398 -16.31 23.10 -17.59
N LEU A 399 -15.34 23.88 -17.13
CA LEU A 399 -15.12 25.26 -17.56
C LEU A 399 -14.04 25.24 -18.63
N ARG A 400 -14.36 25.73 -19.83
CA ARG A 400 -13.52 25.65 -21.02
C ARG A 400 -13.05 27.03 -21.43
N ASP A 401 -11.85 27.08 -21.98
CA ASP A 401 -11.24 28.22 -22.65
C ASP A 401 -11.12 27.86 -24.13
N THR A 402 -12.10 28.29 -24.94
CA THR A 402 -12.18 27.89 -26.36
C THR A 402 -11.38 28.79 -27.30
N ASP A 403 -10.82 29.90 -26.82
CA ASP A 403 -9.99 30.83 -27.60
C ASP A 403 -8.52 30.88 -27.18
N GLY A 404 -8.16 30.24 -26.07
CA GLY A 404 -6.79 30.06 -25.57
C GLY A 404 -6.27 31.24 -24.75
N ASP A 405 -7.13 32.14 -24.25
CA ASP A 405 -6.74 33.33 -23.49
C ASP A 405 -6.54 33.07 -21.98
N LEU A 406 -6.72 31.82 -21.54
CA LEU A 406 -6.70 31.36 -20.16
C LEU A 406 -7.84 31.92 -19.29
N ARG A 407 -9.00 32.14 -19.89
CA ARG A 407 -10.25 32.45 -19.21
C ARG A 407 -11.35 31.52 -19.70
N ALA A 408 -12.20 31.09 -18.76
CA ALA A 408 -13.33 30.27 -19.08
C ALA A 408 -14.38 31.10 -19.85
N ASP A 409 -14.72 30.67 -21.07
CA ASP A 409 -15.74 31.27 -21.93
C ASP A 409 -16.97 30.36 -22.10
N ARG A 410 -16.86 29.10 -21.69
CA ARG A 410 -17.95 28.12 -21.76
C ARG A 410 -18.01 27.24 -20.50
N GLU A 411 -19.23 27.01 -20.02
CA GLU A 411 -19.53 26.11 -18.90
C GLU A 411 -20.40 24.94 -19.38
N GLU A 412 -20.01 23.73 -18.98
CA GLU A 412 -20.79 22.50 -19.18
C GLU A 412 -20.98 21.81 -17.82
N VAL A 413 -22.22 21.62 -17.37
CA VAL A 413 -22.47 20.82 -16.17
C VAL A 413 -22.36 19.35 -16.54
N TRP A 414 -21.44 18.62 -15.90
CA TRP A 414 -21.22 17.21 -16.15
C TRP A 414 -22.03 16.34 -15.21
N LEU A 415 -21.98 16.65 -13.91
CA LEU A 415 -22.70 15.95 -12.85
C LEU A 415 -23.40 16.96 -11.94
N ASP A 416 -24.58 16.60 -11.46
CA ASP A 416 -25.37 17.37 -10.49
C ASP A 416 -25.90 16.43 -9.40
N GLY A 417 -26.46 16.97 -8.32
CA GLY A 417 -27.10 16.21 -7.24
C GLY A 417 -26.20 15.88 -6.05
N PHE A 418 -25.00 16.47 -5.96
CA PHE A 418 -24.16 16.36 -4.77
C PHE A 418 -24.80 17.12 -3.59
N SER A 419 -24.61 16.62 -2.36
CA SER A 419 -25.18 17.25 -1.18
C SER A 419 -24.60 18.64 -0.91
N THR A 420 -25.47 19.60 -0.61
CA THR A 420 -25.12 21.01 -0.36
C THR A 420 -25.39 21.45 1.08
N GLY A 421 -25.94 20.57 1.91
CA GLY A 421 -26.47 20.93 3.23
C GLY A 421 -25.43 21.38 4.26
N ASN A 422 -24.14 21.15 4.02
CA ASN A 422 -23.06 21.59 4.90
C ASN A 422 -21.86 22.11 4.10
N PRO A 423 -21.50 23.40 4.24
CA PRO A 423 -20.36 24.00 3.54
C PRO A 423 -18.99 23.34 3.74
N GLN A 424 -18.77 22.65 4.85
CA GLN A 424 -17.52 21.93 5.14
C GLN A 424 -17.46 20.52 4.55
N LEU A 425 -18.60 19.98 4.10
CA LEU A 425 -18.79 18.56 3.81
C LEU A 425 -19.42 18.40 2.42
N ARG A 426 -18.78 19.02 1.43
CA ARG A 426 -19.22 19.06 0.02
C ARG A 426 -18.32 18.21 -0.87
N ALA A 427 -18.81 17.89 -2.06
CA ALA A 427 -18.00 17.25 -3.09
C ALA A 427 -16.74 18.07 -3.40
N ASN A 428 -15.59 17.43 -3.56
CA ASN A 428 -14.29 18.11 -3.71
C ASN A 428 -13.24 17.24 -4.41
N HIS A 429 -12.10 17.84 -4.74
CA HIS A 429 -10.91 17.18 -5.31
C HIS A 429 -11.22 16.23 -6.49
N PRO A 430 -11.79 16.75 -7.59
CA PRO A 430 -11.85 15.99 -8.82
C PRO A 430 -10.41 15.60 -9.20
N THR A 431 -10.15 14.31 -9.39
CA THR A 431 -8.80 13.78 -9.59
C THR A 431 -8.80 12.74 -10.69
N ILE A 432 -7.97 12.94 -11.71
CA ILE A 432 -7.85 12.00 -12.83
C ILE A 432 -6.77 10.96 -12.53
N THR A 433 -7.09 9.70 -12.82
CA THR A 433 -6.15 8.57 -12.74
C THR A 433 -5.73 8.11 -14.14
N SER A 434 -4.59 7.42 -14.22
CA SER A 434 -3.96 7.00 -15.49
C SER A 434 -4.80 6.00 -16.30
N ASP A 435 -5.75 5.32 -15.65
CA ASP A 435 -6.72 4.40 -16.24
C ASP A 435 -8.00 5.09 -16.77
N GLY A 436 -8.03 6.43 -16.77
CA GLY A 436 -9.08 7.23 -17.42
C GLY A 436 -10.31 7.50 -16.57
N TRP A 437 -10.24 7.22 -15.25
CA TRP A 437 -11.26 7.63 -14.30
C TRP A 437 -11.01 9.04 -13.79
N LEU A 438 -12.11 9.76 -13.55
CA LEU A 438 -12.19 10.94 -12.73
C LEU A 438 -12.88 10.58 -11.42
N THR A 439 -12.19 10.72 -10.31
CA THR A 439 -12.72 10.41 -8.98
C THR A 439 -12.96 11.69 -8.19
N ILE A 440 -14.04 11.73 -7.40
CA ILE A 440 -14.45 12.90 -6.62
C ILE A 440 -14.83 12.44 -5.22
N ALA A 441 -14.25 13.09 -4.21
CA ALA A 441 -14.64 12.92 -2.82
C ALA A 441 -16.05 13.47 -2.62
N SER A 442 -16.94 12.73 -1.97
CA SER A 442 -18.34 13.11 -1.73
C SER A 442 -18.55 14.07 -0.56
N GLY A 443 -17.51 14.30 0.25
CA GLY A 443 -17.61 15.15 1.43
C GLY A 443 -18.36 14.50 2.60
N LEU A 444 -18.46 13.17 2.67
CA LEU A 444 -19.25 12.38 3.65
C LEU A 444 -20.76 12.59 3.64
N ARG A 445 -21.29 13.60 2.93
CA ARG A 445 -22.74 13.88 2.87
C ARG A 445 -23.43 13.22 1.68
N GLY A 446 -22.65 12.69 0.74
CA GLY A 446 -23.15 11.96 -0.40
C GLY A 446 -24.01 12.83 -1.31
N GLY A 447 -25.17 12.29 -1.69
CA GLY A 447 -26.08 12.88 -2.67
C GLY A 447 -26.60 11.83 -3.64
N LYS A 448 -27.71 12.14 -4.31
CA LYS A 448 -28.20 11.32 -5.42
C LYS A 448 -27.80 12.03 -6.70
N ILE A 449 -26.65 11.63 -7.20
CA ILE A 449 -26.04 12.31 -8.34
C ILE A 449 -26.57 11.76 -9.66
N PHE A 450 -26.55 12.60 -10.68
CA PHE A 450 -26.93 12.24 -12.03
C PHE A 450 -26.10 12.98 -13.07
N GLY A 451 -25.90 12.36 -14.24
CA GLY A 451 -25.31 13.05 -15.38
C GLY A 451 -26.29 14.06 -15.96
N SER A 452 -25.84 15.30 -16.11
CA SER A 452 -26.69 16.41 -16.56
C SER A 452 -27.08 16.29 -18.04
N GLN A 453 -28.15 16.97 -18.44
CA GLN A 453 -28.63 16.97 -19.82
C GLN A 453 -27.54 17.51 -20.78
N GLY A 454 -27.30 16.80 -21.88
CA GLY A 454 -26.27 17.12 -22.86
C GLY A 454 -24.85 16.71 -22.46
N SER A 455 -24.64 16.20 -21.23
CA SER A 455 -23.34 15.66 -20.81
C SER A 455 -23.13 14.23 -21.32
N HIS A 456 -21.87 13.77 -21.34
CA HIS A 456 -21.54 12.39 -21.71
C HIS A 456 -22.28 11.36 -20.83
N TRP A 457 -22.52 11.68 -19.56
CA TRP A 457 -23.14 10.78 -18.58
C TRP A 457 -24.66 10.96 -18.44
N GLU A 458 -25.32 11.73 -19.32
CA GLU A 458 -26.77 11.97 -19.25
C GLU A 458 -27.56 10.67 -18.99
N GLY A 459 -28.49 10.70 -18.04
CA GLY A 459 -29.33 9.54 -17.68
C GLY A 459 -28.66 8.49 -16.80
N GLN A 460 -27.37 8.59 -16.50
CA GLN A 460 -26.75 7.80 -15.43
C GLN A 460 -27.00 8.43 -14.07
N THR A 461 -27.10 7.58 -13.04
CA THR A 461 -27.34 8.02 -11.65
C THR A 461 -26.54 7.18 -10.68
N ALA A 462 -26.19 7.73 -9.53
CA ALA A 462 -25.65 6.98 -8.40
C ALA A 462 -26.08 7.58 -7.06
N ASP A 463 -26.28 6.70 -6.08
CA ASP A 463 -26.53 7.10 -4.69
C ASP A 463 -25.21 7.03 -3.92
N LEU A 464 -24.74 8.18 -3.43
CA LEU A 464 -23.46 8.32 -2.74
C LEU A 464 -23.58 8.15 -1.22
N THR A 465 -24.64 7.52 -0.72
CA THR A 465 -24.78 7.20 0.70
C THR A 465 -23.62 6.30 1.16
N GLY A 466 -22.68 6.88 1.90
CA GLY A 466 -21.47 6.18 2.38
C GLY A 466 -20.45 5.90 1.28
N SER A 467 -20.46 6.66 0.18
CA SER A 467 -19.64 6.42 -0.99
C SER A 467 -19.07 7.70 -1.59
N ASP A 468 -17.90 7.59 -2.22
CA ASP A 468 -17.42 8.59 -3.18
C ASP A 468 -17.95 8.27 -4.59
N VAL A 469 -17.60 9.08 -5.60
CA VAL A 469 -18.00 8.82 -6.99
C VAL A 469 -16.77 8.77 -7.90
N ARG A 470 -16.84 7.93 -8.94
CA ARG A 470 -16.02 8.08 -10.13
C ARG A 470 -16.84 8.06 -11.41
N VAL A 471 -16.32 8.74 -12.42
CA VAL A 471 -16.83 8.69 -13.79
C VAL A 471 -15.69 8.39 -14.76
N HIS A 472 -15.93 7.55 -15.75
CA HIS A 472 -14.92 7.29 -16.77
C HIS A 472 -14.99 8.39 -17.83
N LEU A 473 -13.85 8.99 -18.18
CA LEU A 473 -13.80 10.16 -19.07
C LEU A 473 -14.13 9.83 -20.54
N PHE A 474 -13.96 8.56 -20.93
CA PHE A 474 -14.18 8.10 -22.32
C PHE A 474 -15.30 7.07 -22.47
N ARG A 475 -15.82 6.53 -21.35
CA ARG A 475 -16.83 5.47 -21.33
C ARG A 475 -18.04 6.01 -20.58
N ARG A 476 -19.22 5.58 -20.99
CA ARG A 476 -20.46 5.98 -20.34
C ARG A 476 -20.66 5.17 -19.05
N ASP A 477 -19.88 5.51 -18.03
CA ASP A 477 -19.74 4.74 -16.80
C ASP A 477 -19.60 5.68 -15.60
N LEU A 478 -20.62 5.71 -14.74
CA LEU A 478 -20.71 6.51 -13.51
C LEU A 478 -20.98 5.56 -12.35
N GLN A 479 -20.14 5.59 -11.32
CA GLN A 479 -20.17 4.62 -10.23
C GLN A 479 -20.04 5.29 -8.86
N ALA A 480 -20.86 4.84 -7.91
CA ALA A 480 -20.56 5.01 -6.49
C ALA A 480 -19.46 4.02 -6.09
N ILE A 481 -18.50 4.48 -5.30
CA ILE A 481 -17.31 3.73 -4.90
C ILE A 481 -17.14 3.72 -3.37
N SER A 482 -16.36 2.77 -2.84
CA SER A 482 -16.12 2.59 -1.40
C SER A 482 -15.35 3.76 -0.78
N GLY A 483 -15.22 3.79 0.54
CA GLY A 483 -14.30 4.71 1.23
C GLY A 483 -14.66 6.18 1.04
N PRO A 484 -15.74 6.66 1.68
CA PRO A 484 -16.17 8.05 1.54
C PRO A 484 -15.14 8.99 2.17
N SER A 485 -14.65 9.93 1.37
CA SER A 485 -13.65 10.90 1.79
C SER A 485 -14.32 12.21 2.19
N GLN A 486 -13.84 12.82 3.27
CA GLN A 486 -14.33 14.12 3.72
C GLN A 486 -13.74 15.25 2.90
N PHE A 487 -12.42 15.27 2.80
CA PHE A 487 -11.69 16.32 2.12
C PHE A 487 -10.41 15.72 1.55
N GLY A 488 -10.08 16.05 0.31
CA GLY A 488 -8.88 15.50 -0.31
C GLY A 488 -9.07 14.06 -0.78
N LEU A 489 -8.35 13.75 -1.84
CA LEU A 489 -8.33 12.45 -2.49
C LEU A 489 -6.97 12.33 -3.15
N ALA A 490 -6.24 11.25 -2.84
CA ALA A 490 -4.89 11.03 -3.37
C ALA A 490 -4.78 9.60 -3.92
N PHE A 491 -3.86 9.43 -4.86
CA PHE A 491 -3.51 8.14 -5.43
C PHE A 491 -2.00 7.96 -5.40
N ASP A 492 -1.53 6.72 -5.20
CA ASP A 492 -0.14 6.39 -5.44
C ASP A 492 0.11 5.96 -6.90
N ASP A 493 1.37 5.73 -7.23
CA ASP A 493 1.84 5.40 -8.59
C ASP A 493 1.28 4.08 -9.13
N VAL A 494 0.69 3.23 -8.28
CA VAL A 494 0.06 1.96 -8.67
C VAL A 494 -1.47 2.04 -8.63
N GLY A 495 -2.04 3.22 -8.38
CA GLY A 495 -3.47 3.50 -8.43
C GLY A 495 -4.24 3.18 -7.15
N ARG A 496 -3.57 2.94 -6.02
CA ARG A 496 -4.27 2.80 -4.73
C ARG A 496 -4.80 4.14 -4.29
N ARG A 497 -6.02 4.15 -3.75
CA ARG A 497 -6.73 5.37 -3.36
C ARG A 497 -6.63 5.61 -1.86
N TYR A 498 -6.32 6.85 -1.50
CA TYR A 498 -6.24 7.33 -0.12
C TYR A 498 -7.22 8.49 0.09
N GLY A 499 -8.00 8.41 1.16
CA GLY A 499 -8.92 9.45 1.59
C GLY A 499 -8.57 9.96 2.98
N CYS A 500 -9.25 11.02 3.43
CA CYS A 500 -9.15 11.47 4.82
C CYS A 500 -10.50 11.90 5.42
N SER A 501 -10.52 12.02 6.74
CA SER A 501 -11.58 12.65 7.51
C SER A 501 -10.99 13.39 8.71
N ASN A 502 -11.80 14.23 9.37
CA ASN A 502 -11.40 14.92 10.61
C ASN A 502 -10.96 13.96 11.73
N ARG A 503 -11.35 12.68 11.67
CA ARG A 503 -11.01 11.66 12.67
C ARG A 503 -9.85 10.77 12.22
N VAL A 504 -9.66 10.63 10.91
CA VAL A 504 -8.69 9.72 10.31
C VAL A 504 -7.91 10.51 9.26
N PRO A 505 -6.71 11.00 9.60
CA PRO A 505 -5.93 11.88 8.73
C PRO A 505 -5.54 11.26 7.38
N CYS A 506 -5.48 9.93 7.30
CA CYS A 506 -5.28 9.19 6.07
C CYS A 506 -5.81 7.76 6.23
N PHE A 507 -6.54 7.26 5.25
CA PHE A 507 -6.91 5.85 5.14
C PHE A 507 -6.84 5.38 3.69
N GLU A 508 -6.41 4.15 3.48
CA GLU A 508 -6.41 3.48 2.18
C GLU A 508 -7.76 2.80 1.93
N VAL A 509 -8.25 2.87 0.69
CA VAL A 509 -9.41 2.08 0.25
C VAL A 509 -8.92 0.78 -0.38
N LEU A 510 -9.00 -0.32 0.37
CA LEU A 510 -8.47 -1.63 -0.05
C LEU A 510 -9.31 -2.34 -1.11
N ALA A 511 -10.63 -2.12 -1.13
CA ALA A 511 -11.54 -2.81 -2.04
C ALA A 511 -12.77 -1.96 -2.37
N GLU A 512 -13.20 -2.01 -3.63
CA GLU A 512 -14.42 -1.33 -4.05
C GLU A 512 -15.66 -2.15 -3.71
N LYS A 513 -16.76 -1.46 -3.42
CA LYS A 513 -18.03 -2.09 -3.03
C LYS A 513 -18.51 -3.06 -4.10
N ASN A 514 -18.27 -2.74 -5.36
CA ASN A 514 -18.60 -3.60 -6.49
C ASN A 514 -17.71 -4.85 -6.53
N ASP A 515 -16.43 -4.75 -6.17
CA ASP A 515 -15.52 -5.90 -6.11
C ASP A 515 -15.87 -6.84 -4.96
N ILE A 516 -16.28 -6.29 -3.82
CA ILE A 516 -16.78 -7.07 -2.67
C ILE A 516 -18.05 -7.83 -3.08
N ASN A 517 -18.96 -7.18 -3.80
CA ASN A 517 -20.22 -7.80 -4.26
C ASN A 517 -20.03 -8.87 -5.35
N LEU A 518 -18.86 -8.93 -5.99
CA LEU A 518 -18.51 -10.01 -6.94
C LEU A 518 -18.01 -11.28 -6.23
N SER A 519 -17.79 -11.23 -4.91
CA SER A 519 -17.51 -12.42 -4.10
C SER A 519 -18.84 -12.99 -3.55
N PRO A 520 -19.27 -14.18 -4.00
CA PRO A 520 -20.49 -14.84 -3.51
C PRO A 520 -20.41 -15.32 -2.06
#